data_AF-A0A3C1PDF7-F1
#
_entry.id   AF-A0A3C1PDF7-F1
#
_cell.length_a   1.000
_cell.length_b   1.000
_cell.length_c   1.000
_cell.angle_alpha   90.00
_cell.angle_beta   90.00
_cell.angle_gamma   90.00
#
_symmetry.space_group_name_H-M   'P 1'
#
loop_
_entity.id
_entity.type
_entity.pdbx_description
1 polymer ?
#
loop_
_entity_poly.entity_id
_entity_poly.type
_entity_poly.pdbx_seq_one_letter_code
_entity_poly.pdbx_strand_id
1 'polypeptide(L)'
;MNTTSSHNNHKQFQIDKLVDSWRHLPQEVIARLPKGLRAKMSERQQRSGKSRVAESRIDDLETTAKYQSLDSFKKATKIVVVMIGALTFSAGTQVLTSRLGSMALPAAMAGGALASFLVDDRATKVTTKARLAHSTKQALGSIIEQKKSQPPINELGELYYSSQTRLIQEIEGKNLGKQLWIDGFLAGSLSAAEFTVSFWIVAQLGLPGGLLIEGIAASLPVTLIWIAAAFQSDNFELPEKFAELINQYEPALFPPAG
;
A
#
# COMPACT_ATOMS: atom_id res chain seq x y z
N MET A 1 36.96 -5.77 19.50
CA MET A 1 36.96 -6.94 18.59
C MET A 1 35.91 -6.67 17.51
N ASN A 2 36.32 -6.17 16.34
CA ASN A 2 35.39 -5.73 15.27
C ASN A 2 35.90 -6.10 13.85
N THR A 3 36.75 -7.13 13.74
CA THR A 3 37.39 -7.52 12.48
C THR A 3 36.67 -8.68 11.76
N THR A 4 35.88 -9.49 12.47
CA THR A 4 35.16 -10.65 11.91
C THR A 4 33.91 -10.26 11.11
N SER A 5 33.17 -9.23 11.53
CA SER A 5 31.98 -8.73 10.80
C SER A 5 32.33 -8.11 9.44
N SER A 6 33.41 -7.31 9.40
CA SER A 6 33.89 -6.67 8.16
C SER A 6 34.40 -7.68 7.12
N HIS A 7 35.05 -8.76 7.56
CA HIS A 7 35.62 -9.76 6.66
C HIS A 7 34.57 -10.69 6.05
N ASN A 8 33.50 -11.02 6.81
CA ASN A 8 32.38 -11.82 6.30
C ASN A 8 31.54 -11.05 5.27
N ASN A 9 31.26 -9.77 5.52
CA ASN A 9 30.53 -8.92 4.57
C ASN A 9 31.29 -8.73 3.25
N HIS A 10 32.63 -8.61 3.30
CA HIS A 10 33.45 -8.48 2.10
C HIS A 10 33.49 -9.76 1.26
N LYS A 11 33.60 -10.94 1.88
CA LYS A 11 33.58 -12.23 1.18
C LYS A 11 32.21 -12.53 0.56
N GLN A 12 31.13 -12.22 1.26
CA GLN A 12 29.76 -12.38 0.76
C GLN A 12 29.54 -11.52 -0.49
N PHE A 13 29.96 -10.26 -0.45
CA PHE A 13 29.86 -9.34 -1.59
C PHE A 13 30.65 -9.80 -2.83
N GLN A 14 31.83 -10.41 -2.66
CA GLN A 14 32.58 -10.99 -3.77
C GLN A 14 31.89 -12.22 -4.37
N ILE A 15 31.27 -13.05 -3.53
CA ILE A 15 30.48 -14.21 -3.98
C ILE A 15 29.25 -13.75 -4.75
N ASP A 16 28.54 -12.73 -4.29
CA ASP A 16 27.34 -12.21 -4.95
C ASP A 16 27.68 -11.60 -6.32
N LYS A 17 28.78 -10.86 -6.44
CA LYS A 17 29.29 -10.39 -7.74
C LYS A 17 29.64 -11.52 -8.69
N LEU A 18 30.23 -12.60 -8.18
CA LEU A 18 30.54 -13.77 -8.98
C LEU A 18 29.27 -14.47 -9.46
N VAL A 19 28.28 -14.66 -8.59
CA VAL A 19 26.97 -15.24 -8.94
C VAL A 19 26.28 -14.36 -9.98
N ASP A 20 26.26 -13.04 -9.78
CA ASP A 20 25.67 -12.08 -10.73
C ASP A 20 26.38 -12.06 -12.09
N SER A 21 27.64 -12.52 -12.19
CA SER A 21 28.34 -12.66 -13.47
C SER A 21 27.83 -13.85 -14.29
N TRP A 22 27.31 -14.90 -13.64
CA TRP A 22 26.91 -16.14 -14.30
C TRP A 22 25.73 -15.96 -15.26
N ARG A 23 24.87 -14.97 -15.02
CA ARG A 23 23.75 -14.61 -15.91
C ARG A 23 24.19 -14.08 -17.28
N HIS A 24 25.45 -13.68 -17.41
CA HIS A 24 26.03 -13.19 -18.67
C HIS A 24 26.86 -14.24 -19.41
N LEU A 25 26.97 -15.45 -18.86
CA LEU A 25 27.67 -16.54 -19.53
C LEU A 25 26.86 -17.00 -20.77
N PRO A 26 27.52 -17.32 -21.90
CA PRO A 26 26.84 -17.89 -23.04
C PRO A 26 26.12 -19.20 -22.69
N GLN A 27 24.95 -19.43 -23.28
CA GLN A 27 24.13 -20.60 -22.99
C GLN A 27 24.88 -21.91 -23.29
N GLU A 28 25.80 -21.91 -24.26
CA GLU A 28 26.63 -23.06 -24.62
C GLU A 28 27.56 -23.48 -23.47
N VAL A 29 28.05 -22.50 -22.70
CA VAL A 29 28.90 -22.75 -21.53
C VAL A 29 28.07 -23.42 -20.44
N ILE A 30 26.88 -22.88 -20.16
CA ILE A 30 25.96 -23.44 -19.15
C ILE A 30 25.51 -24.86 -19.53
N ALA A 31 25.22 -25.08 -20.81
CA ALA A 31 24.78 -26.36 -21.34
C ALA A 31 25.84 -27.48 -21.22
N ARG A 32 27.14 -27.12 -21.20
CA ARG A 32 28.25 -28.06 -21.02
C ARG A 32 28.56 -28.39 -19.56
N LEU A 33 27.99 -27.65 -18.60
CA LEU A 33 28.25 -27.89 -17.19
C LEU A 33 27.61 -29.22 -16.71
N PRO A 34 28.28 -29.95 -15.79
CA PRO A 34 27.69 -31.09 -15.11
C PRO A 34 26.37 -30.73 -14.42
N LYS A 35 25.40 -31.65 -14.43
CA LYS A 35 24.06 -31.43 -13.85
C LYS A 35 24.10 -30.94 -12.40
N GLY A 36 24.95 -31.54 -11.57
CA GLY A 36 25.10 -31.14 -10.16
C GLY A 36 25.65 -29.73 -9.96
N LEU A 37 26.56 -29.28 -10.84
CA LEU A 37 27.11 -27.92 -10.78
C LEU A 37 26.08 -26.90 -11.27
N ARG A 38 25.38 -27.21 -12.36
CA ARG A 38 24.28 -26.39 -12.89
C ARG A 38 23.20 -26.19 -11.84
N ALA A 39 22.76 -27.25 -11.15
CA ALA A 39 21.78 -27.15 -10.06
C ALA A 39 22.24 -26.22 -8.93
N LYS A 40 23.50 -26.32 -8.49
CA LYS A 40 24.06 -25.42 -7.47
C LYS A 40 24.14 -23.97 -7.96
N MET A 41 24.48 -23.75 -9.23
CA MET A 41 24.50 -22.41 -9.82
C MET A 41 23.09 -21.83 -9.91
N SER A 42 22.11 -22.61 -10.36
CA SER A 42 20.69 -22.22 -10.40
C SER A 42 20.17 -21.84 -9.02
N GLU A 43 20.45 -22.64 -8.00
CA GLU A 43 20.03 -22.35 -6.62
C GLU A 43 20.65 -21.04 -6.12
N ARG A 44 21.96 -20.85 -6.30
CA ARG A 44 22.64 -19.61 -5.91
C ARG A 44 22.13 -18.41 -6.70
N GLN A 45 21.82 -18.56 -7.97
CA GLN A 45 21.27 -17.48 -8.80
C GLN A 45 19.87 -17.07 -8.32
N GLN A 46 19.01 -18.04 -8.00
CA GLN A 46 17.70 -17.77 -7.41
C GLN A 46 17.83 -17.06 -6.07
N ARG A 47 18.78 -17.48 -5.23
CA ARG A 47 19.05 -16.81 -3.95
C ARG A 47 19.55 -15.38 -4.16
N SER A 48 20.47 -15.14 -5.09
CA SER A 48 20.92 -13.77 -5.44
C SER A 48 19.74 -12.92 -5.89
N GLY A 49 18.91 -13.42 -6.81
CA GLY A 49 17.71 -12.70 -7.28
C GLY A 49 16.79 -12.30 -6.12
N LYS A 50 16.46 -13.25 -5.25
CA LYS A 50 15.64 -12.98 -4.04
C LYS A 50 16.27 -11.94 -3.12
N SER A 51 17.57 -12.07 -2.82
CA SER A 51 18.27 -11.13 -1.93
C SER A 51 18.33 -9.73 -2.52
N ARG A 52 18.60 -9.59 -3.82
CA ARG A 52 18.67 -8.30 -4.51
C ARG A 52 17.33 -7.57 -4.53
N VAL A 53 16.25 -8.28 -4.82
CA VAL A 53 14.93 -7.65 -4.80
C VAL A 53 14.50 -7.33 -3.37
N ALA A 54 14.83 -8.17 -2.39
CA ALA A 54 14.55 -7.88 -0.98
C ALA A 54 15.30 -6.63 -0.49
N GLU A 55 16.59 -6.50 -0.82
CA GLU A 55 17.40 -5.33 -0.50
C GLU A 55 16.83 -4.05 -1.11
N SER A 56 16.60 -4.05 -2.42
CA SER A 56 15.99 -2.91 -3.11
C SER A 56 14.61 -2.58 -2.55
N ARG A 57 13.81 -3.60 -2.21
CA ARG A 57 12.45 -3.38 -1.72
C ARG A 57 12.44 -2.85 -0.30
N ILE A 58 13.35 -3.29 0.56
CA ILE A 58 13.49 -2.77 1.91
C ILE A 58 13.90 -1.29 1.85
N ASP A 59 14.87 -0.92 1.02
CA ASP A 59 15.29 0.48 0.84
C ASP A 59 14.13 1.37 0.36
N ASP A 60 13.37 0.91 -0.64
CA ASP A 60 12.18 1.60 -1.14
C ASP A 60 11.14 1.87 -0.03
N LEU A 61 10.91 0.87 0.84
CA LEU A 61 9.88 0.90 1.87
C LEU A 61 10.32 1.65 3.14
N GLU A 62 11.62 1.63 3.45
CA GLU A 62 12.18 2.15 4.70
C GLU A 62 11.89 3.64 4.88
N THR A 63 11.97 4.41 3.79
CA THR A 63 11.70 5.86 3.80
C THR A 63 10.34 6.21 4.41
N THR A 64 9.32 5.41 4.12
CA THR A 64 7.96 5.63 4.62
C THR A 64 7.72 4.89 5.94
N ALA A 65 8.30 3.70 6.12
CA ALA A 65 8.19 2.91 7.36
C ALA A 65 8.79 3.61 8.59
N LYS A 66 9.80 4.46 8.39
CA LYS A 66 10.44 5.26 9.46
C LYS A 66 9.49 6.26 10.12
N TYR A 67 8.45 6.69 9.42
CA TYR A 67 7.49 7.66 9.95
C TYR A 67 6.38 6.96 10.74
N GLN A 68 6.67 6.56 11.98
CA GLN A 68 5.64 6.06 12.89
C GLN A 68 5.09 7.21 13.73
N SER A 69 3.84 7.57 13.46
CA SER A 69 3.12 8.56 14.26
C SER A 69 2.80 8.02 15.66
N LEU A 70 2.78 8.90 16.65
CA LEU A 70 2.37 8.55 18.01
C LEU A 70 0.90 8.09 18.03
N ASP A 71 0.59 7.05 18.79
CA ASP A 71 -0.78 6.54 18.99
C ASP A 71 -1.75 7.62 19.48
N SER A 72 -1.27 8.55 20.30
CA SER A 72 -2.06 9.68 20.79
C SER A 72 -2.46 10.62 19.65
N PHE A 73 -1.56 10.86 18.69
CA PHE A 73 -1.84 11.68 17.52
C PHE A 73 -2.82 10.97 16.57
N LYS A 74 -2.61 9.67 16.30
CA LYS A 74 -3.55 8.84 15.50
C LYS A 74 -4.98 8.88 16.09
N LYS A 75 -5.11 8.74 17.40
CA LYS A 75 -6.40 8.84 18.10
C LYS A 75 -7.01 10.24 18.02
N ALA A 76 -6.21 11.29 18.24
CA ALA A 76 -6.68 12.66 18.14
C ALA A 76 -7.19 13.01 16.74
N THR A 77 -6.46 12.61 15.69
CA THR A 77 -6.90 12.82 14.29
C THR A 77 -8.22 12.13 14.01
N LYS A 78 -8.39 10.86 14.42
CA LYS A 78 -9.67 10.15 14.24
C LYS A 78 -10.83 10.84 14.95
N ILE A 79 -10.62 11.33 16.17
CA ILE A 79 -11.65 12.08 16.92
C ILE A 79 -12.03 13.36 16.18
N VAL A 80 -11.05 14.12 15.69
CA VAL A 80 -11.30 15.36 14.93
C VAL A 80 -12.08 15.06 13.65
N VAL A 81 -11.70 14.03 12.90
CA VAL A 81 -12.41 13.63 11.66
C VAL A 81 -13.84 13.22 11.96
N VAL A 82 -14.07 12.43 13.02
CA VAL A 82 -15.42 12.05 13.45
C VAL A 82 -16.22 13.26 13.91
N MET A 83 -15.62 14.25 14.59
CA MET A 83 -16.33 15.47 14.96
C MET A 83 -16.72 16.32 13.76
N ILE A 84 -15.80 16.53 12.81
CA ILE A 84 -16.09 17.24 11.56
C ILE A 84 -17.20 16.51 10.80
N GLY A 85 -17.10 15.18 10.72
CA GLY A 85 -18.10 14.32 10.12
C GLY A 85 -19.46 14.37 10.84
N ALA A 86 -19.48 14.35 12.17
CA ALA A 86 -20.72 14.49 12.91
C ALA A 86 -21.41 15.82 12.59
N LEU A 87 -20.65 16.91 12.43
CA LEU A 87 -21.20 18.20 12.03
C LEU A 87 -21.75 18.17 10.59
N THR A 88 -21.02 17.59 9.63
CA THR A 88 -21.47 17.53 8.23
C THR A 88 -22.60 16.54 7.98
N PHE A 89 -22.51 15.31 8.50
CA PHE A 89 -23.53 14.26 8.35
C PHE A 89 -24.75 14.46 9.27
N SER A 90 -24.70 15.37 10.25
CA SER A 90 -25.85 15.65 11.13
C SER A 90 -27.06 16.14 10.34
N ALA A 91 -26.84 16.90 9.26
CA ALA A 91 -27.93 17.49 8.50
C ALA A 91 -28.74 16.40 7.76
N GLY A 92 -28.06 15.41 7.18
CA GLY A 92 -28.71 14.27 6.54
C GLY A 92 -29.42 13.34 7.51
N THR A 93 -28.82 13.11 8.66
CA THR A 93 -29.42 12.28 9.72
C THR A 93 -30.54 12.98 10.46
N GLN A 94 -30.55 14.32 10.54
CA GLN A 94 -31.68 15.11 11.06
C GLN A 94 -32.96 14.87 10.26
N VAL A 95 -32.86 14.66 8.95
CA VAL A 95 -34.03 14.28 8.12
C VAL A 95 -34.60 12.94 8.60
N LEU A 96 -33.73 11.96 8.87
CA LEU A 96 -34.10 10.63 9.35
C LEU A 96 -34.59 10.60 10.80
N THR A 97 -34.04 11.46 11.67
CA THR A 97 -34.36 11.54 13.10
C THR A 97 -35.38 12.61 13.44
N SER A 98 -35.86 13.37 12.46
CA SER A 98 -36.81 14.49 12.63
C SER A 98 -38.06 14.14 13.45
N ARG A 99 -38.49 12.87 13.42
CA ARG A 99 -39.64 12.36 14.17
C ARG A 99 -39.38 12.11 15.67
N LEU A 100 -38.14 12.25 16.13
CA LEU A 100 -37.74 11.99 17.53
C LEU A 100 -37.86 13.22 18.45
N GLY A 101 -38.39 14.34 17.96
CA GLY A 101 -38.64 15.54 18.78
C GLY A 101 -37.35 16.10 19.39
N SER A 102 -37.31 16.24 20.72
CA SER A 102 -36.13 16.74 21.45
C SER A 102 -34.89 15.85 21.30
N MET A 103 -35.06 14.57 20.93
CA MET A 103 -33.96 13.64 20.68
C MET A 103 -33.46 13.66 19.23
N ALA A 104 -34.11 14.42 18.33
CA ALA A 104 -33.76 14.44 16.91
C ALA A 104 -32.32 14.91 16.68
N LEU A 105 -31.91 16.00 17.34
CA LEU A 105 -30.58 16.58 17.17
C LEU A 105 -29.46 15.72 17.79
N PRO A 106 -29.58 15.22 19.04
CA PRO A 106 -28.62 14.25 19.58
C PRO A 106 -28.53 12.96 18.77
N ALA A 107 -29.68 12.40 18.33
CA ALA A 107 -29.70 11.18 17.52
C ALA A 107 -29.08 11.40 16.13
N ALA A 108 -29.29 12.57 15.53
CA ALA A 108 -28.66 12.94 14.27
C ALA A 108 -27.14 13.06 14.41
N MET A 109 -26.67 13.75 15.45
CA MET A 109 -25.22 13.84 15.70
C MET A 109 -24.59 12.46 15.93
N ALA A 110 -25.24 11.59 16.69
CA ALA A 110 -24.77 10.22 16.90
C ALA A 110 -24.76 9.40 15.61
N GLY A 111 -25.84 9.47 14.82
CA GLY A 111 -25.94 8.80 13.52
C GLY A 111 -24.89 9.31 12.53
N GLY A 112 -24.69 10.63 12.48
CA GLY A 112 -23.69 11.27 11.63
C GLY A 112 -22.25 10.91 12.02
N ALA A 113 -21.96 10.82 13.32
CA ALA A 113 -20.66 10.34 13.81
C ALA A 113 -20.39 8.89 13.39
N LEU A 114 -21.38 8.00 13.51
CA LEU A 114 -21.26 6.60 13.08
C LEU A 114 -21.07 6.48 11.57
N ALA A 115 -21.85 7.21 10.78
CA ALA A 115 -21.72 7.23 9.33
C ALA A 115 -20.35 7.74 8.91
N SER A 116 -19.91 8.88 9.47
CA SER A 116 -18.58 9.44 9.22
C SER A 116 -17.46 8.46 9.57
N PHE A 117 -17.53 7.83 10.74
CA PHE A 117 -16.53 6.84 11.14
C PHE A 117 -16.44 5.67 10.16
N LEU A 118 -17.58 5.17 9.67
CA LEU A 118 -17.60 4.07 8.70
C LEU A 118 -17.05 4.51 7.34
N VAL A 119 -17.40 5.70 6.86
CA VAL A 119 -16.90 6.22 5.58
C VAL A 119 -15.39 6.47 5.67
N ASP A 120 -14.92 7.10 6.74
CA ASP A 120 -13.51 7.38 6.98
C ASP A 120 -12.68 6.09 7.08
N ASP A 121 -13.14 5.09 7.85
CA ASP A 121 -12.46 3.79 7.97
C ASP A 121 -12.35 3.08 6.61
N ARG A 122 -13.43 3.08 5.82
CA ARG A 122 -13.44 2.44 4.49
C ARG A 122 -12.60 3.21 3.49
N ALA A 123 -12.72 4.53 3.43
CA ALA A 123 -11.93 5.37 2.55
C ALA A 123 -10.43 5.24 2.86
N THR A 124 -10.06 5.20 4.15
CA THR A 124 -8.67 5.02 4.58
C THR A 124 -8.14 3.66 4.13
N LYS A 125 -8.91 2.58 4.33
CA LYS A 125 -8.55 1.22 3.88
C LYS A 125 -8.40 1.13 2.37
N VAL A 126 -9.31 1.72 1.60
CA VAL A 126 -9.23 1.74 0.13
C VAL A 126 -7.96 2.45 -0.32
N THR A 127 -7.71 3.64 0.24
CA THR A 127 -6.55 4.46 -0.13
C THR A 127 -5.25 3.74 0.20
N THR A 128 -5.16 3.16 1.40
CA THR A 128 -4.00 2.37 1.84
C THR A 128 -3.76 1.19 0.89
N LYS A 129 -4.80 0.38 0.64
CA LYS A 129 -4.69 -0.79 -0.26
C LYS A 129 -4.34 -0.38 -1.70
N ALA A 130 -4.85 0.76 -2.18
CA ALA A 130 -4.60 1.21 -3.54
C ALA A 130 -3.13 1.62 -3.70
N ARG A 131 -2.58 2.29 -2.68
CA ARG A 131 -1.16 2.65 -2.62
C ARG A 131 -0.25 1.44 -2.47
N LEU A 132 -0.62 0.46 -1.64
CA LEU A 132 0.09 -0.82 -1.57
C LEU A 132 0.11 -1.52 -2.93
N ALA A 133 -1.05 -1.66 -3.57
CA ALA A 133 -1.14 -2.28 -4.90
C ALA A 133 -0.36 -1.52 -5.97
N HIS A 134 -0.37 -0.18 -5.93
CA HIS A 134 0.42 0.65 -6.82
C HIS A 134 1.92 0.42 -6.61
N SER A 135 2.38 0.45 -5.37
CA SER A 135 3.78 0.18 -5.01
C SER A 135 4.24 -1.22 -5.44
N THR A 136 3.41 -2.25 -5.22
CA THR A 136 3.68 -3.62 -5.69
C THR A 136 3.76 -3.69 -7.23
N LYS A 137 2.83 -3.05 -7.94
CA LYS A 137 2.84 -3.00 -9.42
C LYS A 137 4.06 -2.27 -9.95
N GLN A 138 4.48 -1.19 -9.29
CA GLN A 138 5.68 -0.44 -9.65
C GLN A 138 6.94 -1.31 -9.49
N ALA A 139 7.05 -2.05 -8.38
CA ALA A 139 8.18 -2.96 -8.15
C ALA A 139 8.20 -4.14 -9.16
N LEU A 140 7.04 -4.69 -9.52
CA LEU A 140 6.98 -5.69 -10.60
C LEU A 140 7.32 -5.07 -11.96
N GLY A 141 6.90 -3.83 -12.20
CA GLY A 141 7.21 -3.06 -13.40
C GLY A 141 8.71 -2.81 -13.55
N SER A 142 9.41 -2.43 -12.48
CA SER A 142 10.85 -2.19 -12.50
C SER A 142 11.64 -3.46 -12.83
N ILE A 143 11.21 -4.63 -12.34
CA ILE A 143 11.81 -5.92 -12.72
C ILE A 143 11.61 -6.20 -14.21
N ILE A 144 10.42 -5.92 -14.76
CA ILE A 144 10.14 -6.12 -16.19
C ILE A 144 11.00 -5.17 -17.04
N GLU A 145 11.16 -3.91 -16.63
CA GLU A 145 12.02 -2.94 -17.30
C GLU A 145 13.50 -3.32 -17.20
N GLN A 146 13.94 -3.83 -16.06
CA GLN A 146 15.29 -4.37 -15.88
C GLN A 146 15.51 -5.58 -16.81
N LYS A 147 14.54 -6.49 -16.90
CA LYS A 147 14.60 -7.63 -17.82
C LYS A 147 14.62 -7.19 -19.29
N LYS A 148 13.92 -6.12 -19.65
CA LYS A 148 13.94 -5.57 -21.03
C LYS A 148 15.29 -4.91 -21.37
N SER A 149 15.87 -4.16 -20.42
CA SER A 149 17.15 -3.48 -20.63
C SER A 149 18.35 -4.44 -20.57
N GLN A 150 18.24 -5.50 -19.77
CA GLN A 150 19.25 -6.56 -19.64
C GLN A 150 18.58 -7.93 -19.87
N PRO A 151 18.28 -8.28 -21.14
CA PRO A 151 17.61 -9.52 -21.47
C PRO A 151 18.45 -10.73 -21.03
N PRO A 152 17.81 -11.79 -20.52
CA PRO A 152 18.52 -12.98 -20.08
C PRO A 152 19.17 -13.68 -21.28
N ILE A 153 20.47 -13.88 -21.18
CA ILE A 153 21.27 -14.58 -22.21
C ILE A 153 21.18 -16.10 -22.03
N ASN A 154 20.86 -16.54 -20.81
CA ASN A 154 20.84 -17.95 -20.43
C ASN A 154 19.72 -18.26 -19.41
N GLU A 155 19.56 -19.55 -19.09
CA GLU A 155 18.57 -20.04 -18.12
C GLU A 155 18.77 -19.49 -16.69
N LEU A 156 20.00 -19.14 -16.31
CA LEU A 156 20.30 -18.53 -15.00
C LEU A 156 19.77 -17.09 -14.94
N GLY A 157 19.87 -16.33 -16.03
CA GLY A 157 19.27 -15.00 -16.15
C GLY A 157 17.74 -15.05 -16.06
N GLU A 158 17.10 -16.04 -16.67
CA GLU A 158 15.65 -16.25 -16.52
C GLU A 158 15.27 -16.62 -15.08
N LEU A 159 16.05 -17.50 -14.44
CA LEU A 159 15.87 -17.86 -13.03
C LEU A 159 16.04 -16.66 -12.09
N TYR A 160 16.98 -15.77 -12.39
CA TYR A 160 17.20 -14.55 -11.63
C TYR A 160 15.94 -13.67 -11.61
N TYR A 161 15.43 -13.24 -12.77
CA TYR A 161 14.25 -12.37 -12.83
C TYR A 161 12.95 -13.05 -12.37
N SER A 162 12.78 -14.34 -12.66
CA SER A 162 11.62 -15.10 -12.17
C SER A 162 11.63 -15.26 -10.65
N SER A 163 12.79 -15.45 -10.03
CA SER A 163 12.91 -15.51 -8.57
C SER A 163 12.58 -14.18 -7.88
N GLN A 164 12.97 -13.06 -8.50
CA GLN A 164 12.59 -11.72 -8.02
C GLN A 164 11.07 -11.52 -8.05
N THR A 165 10.48 -11.76 -9.22
CA THR A 165 9.03 -11.64 -9.44
C THR A 165 8.26 -12.53 -8.47
N ARG A 166 8.71 -13.77 -8.29
CA ARG A 166 8.07 -14.74 -7.39
C ARG A 166 8.12 -14.29 -5.93
N LEU A 167 9.23 -13.71 -5.46
CA LEU A 167 9.33 -13.24 -4.08
C LEU A 167 8.33 -12.11 -3.81
N ILE A 168 8.24 -11.13 -4.71
CA ILE A 168 7.25 -10.04 -4.59
C ILE A 168 5.82 -10.61 -4.60
N GLN A 169 5.52 -11.56 -5.48
CA GLN A 169 4.20 -12.18 -5.52
C GLN A 169 3.88 -13.00 -4.26
N GLU A 170 4.88 -13.65 -3.66
CA GLU A 170 4.73 -14.42 -2.43
C GLU A 170 4.41 -13.53 -1.22
N ILE A 171 5.09 -12.38 -1.10
CA ILE A 171 4.94 -11.46 0.03
C ILE A 171 3.78 -10.47 -0.19
N GLU A 172 3.74 -9.83 -1.36
CA GLU A 172 2.82 -8.71 -1.66
C GLU A 172 1.65 -9.11 -2.58
N GLY A 173 1.59 -10.34 -3.08
CA GLY A 173 0.54 -10.75 -4.04
C GLY A 173 -0.89 -10.55 -3.55
N LYS A 174 -1.12 -10.64 -2.24
CA LYS A 174 -2.41 -10.34 -1.59
C LYS A 174 -2.86 -8.88 -1.81
N ASN A 175 -1.93 -7.94 -1.96
CA ASN A 175 -2.22 -6.52 -2.19
C ASN A 175 -2.82 -6.27 -3.59
N LEU A 176 -2.63 -7.20 -4.53
CA LEU A 176 -3.16 -7.13 -5.89
C LEU A 176 -4.59 -7.70 -6.02
N GLY A 177 -5.16 -8.21 -4.92
CA GLY A 177 -6.43 -8.93 -4.92
C GLY A 177 -7.70 -8.06 -5.07
N LYS A 178 -8.85 -8.74 -5.24
CA LYS A 178 -10.18 -8.14 -5.47
C LYS A 178 -10.73 -7.32 -4.28
N GLN A 179 -10.11 -7.40 -3.11
CA GLN A 179 -10.63 -6.75 -1.89
C GLN A 179 -10.65 -5.22 -1.99
N LEU A 180 -9.81 -4.65 -2.86
CA LEU A 180 -9.86 -3.23 -3.25
C LEU A 180 -11.22 -2.80 -3.84
N TRP A 181 -11.84 -3.66 -4.64
CA TRP A 181 -13.11 -3.36 -5.29
C TRP A 181 -14.28 -3.31 -4.29
N ILE A 182 -14.27 -4.19 -3.29
CA ILE A 182 -15.34 -4.27 -2.29
C ILE A 182 -15.32 -3.03 -1.40
N ASP A 183 -14.15 -2.70 -0.84
CA ASP A 183 -14.03 -1.50 0.00
C ASP A 183 -14.23 -0.22 -0.83
N GLY A 184 -13.78 -0.20 -2.10
CA GLY A 184 -13.98 0.92 -3.02
C GLY A 184 -15.45 1.15 -3.38
N PHE A 185 -16.19 0.07 -3.65
CA PHE A 185 -17.63 0.15 -3.89
C PHE A 185 -18.39 0.64 -2.66
N LEU A 186 -18.07 0.11 -1.48
CA LEU A 186 -18.70 0.55 -0.23
C LEU A 186 -18.41 2.03 0.07
N ALA A 187 -17.14 2.45 0.02
CA ALA A 187 -16.75 3.84 0.23
C ALA A 187 -17.39 4.78 -0.81
N GLY A 188 -17.41 4.38 -2.07
CA GLY A 188 -18.05 5.13 -3.16
C GLY A 188 -19.56 5.26 -2.97
N SER A 189 -20.24 4.18 -2.63
CA SER A 189 -21.69 4.17 -2.41
C SER A 189 -22.11 5.06 -1.22
N LEU A 190 -21.37 5.00 -0.11
CA LEU A 190 -21.64 5.85 1.06
C LEU A 190 -21.32 7.32 0.75
N SER A 191 -20.27 7.60 -0.01
CA SER A 191 -19.93 8.95 -0.46
C SER A 191 -21.00 9.53 -1.39
N ALA A 192 -21.55 8.72 -2.30
CA ALA A 192 -22.62 9.13 -3.21
C ALA A 192 -23.94 9.41 -2.47
N ALA A 193 -24.26 8.59 -1.47
CA ALA A 193 -25.40 8.83 -0.59
C ALA A 193 -25.23 10.16 0.16
N GLU A 194 -24.05 10.42 0.71
CA GLU A 194 -23.77 11.67 1.42
C GLU A 194 -23.83 12.89 0.51
N PHE A 195 -23.27 12.78 -0.70
CA PHE A 195 -23.38 13.84 -1.70
C PHE A 195 -24.83 14.16 -2.04
N THR A 196 -25.66 13.13 -2.25
CA THR A 196 -27.07 13.30 -2.62
C THR A 196 -27.86 13.97 -1.51
N VAL A 197 -27.62 13.57 -0.26
CA VAL A 197 -28.27 14.16 0.90
C VAL A 197 -27.80 15.60 1.13
N SER A 198 -26.49 15.84 1.04
CA SER A 198 -25.92 17.19 1.15
C SER A 198 -26.46 18.11 0.06
N PHE A 199 -26.56 17.61 -1.17
CA PHE A 199 -27.11 18.35 -2.30
C PHE A 199 -28.58 18.72 -2.08
N TRP A 200 -29.40 17.78 -1.60
CA TRP A 200 -30.80 18.06 -1.30
C TRP A 200 -30.97 19.15 -0.24
N ILE A 201 -30.13 19.14 0.80
CA ILE A 201 -30.15 20.15 1.88
C ILE A 201 -29.71 21.52 1.34
N VAL A 202 -28.61 21.55 0.59
CA VAL A 202 -28.08 22.79 0.04
C VAL A 202 -29.03 23.40 -1.00
N ALA A 203 -29.68 22.57 -1.83
CA ALA A 203 -30.70 23.01 -2.76
C ALA A 203 -31.95 23.60 -2.07
N GLN A 204 -32.31 23.09 -0.89
CA GLN A 204 -33.39 23.67 -0.08
C GLN A 204 -33.02 25.00 0.57
N LEU A 205 -31.73 25.22 0.86
CA LEU A 205 -31.24 26.48 1.42
C LEU A 205 -31.22 27.62 0.38
N GLY A 206 -31.36 27.31 -0.91
CA GLY A 206 -31.51 28.30 -1.98
C GLY A 206 -30.31 29.24 -2.08
N LEU A 207 -29.09 28.69 -2.03
CA LEU A 207 -27.87 29.49 -2.04
C LEU A 207 -27.78 30.33 -3.33
N PRO A 208 -27.38 31.62 -3.23
CA PRO A 208 -27.19 32.47 -4.39
C PRO A 208 -26.06 31.90 -5.26
N GLY A 209 -26.42 31.38 -6.45
CA GLY A 209 -25.46 30.70 -7.34
C GLY A 209 -26.02 29.55 -8.17
N GLY A 210 -27.21 29.05 -7.84
CA GLY A 210 -27.86 27.95 -8.55
C GLY A 210 -27.16 26.60 -8.39
N LEU A 211 -27.64 25.58 -9.12
CA LEU A 211 -27.29 24.16 -8.94
C LEU A 211 -25.78 23.86 -8.95
N LEU A 212 -24.95 24.69 -9.61
CA LEU A 212 -23.50 24.54 -9.67
C LEU A 212 -22.82 24.82 -8.32
N ILE A 213 -23.17 25.93 -7.65
CA ILE A 213 -22.60 26.26 -6.34
C ILE A 213 -23.12 25.28 -5.28
N GLU A 214 -24.38 24.84 -5.42
CA GLU A 214 -24.98 23.84 -4.55
C GLU A 214 -24.27 22.48 -4.66
N GLY A 215 -23.91 22.07 -5.89
CA GLY A 215 -23.12 20.87 -6.13
C GLY A 215 -21.71 20.94 -5.53
N ILE A 216 -21.03 22.08 -5.65
CA ILE A 216 -19.71 22.27 -5.03
C ILE A 216 -19.83 22.20 -3.50
N ALA A 217 -20.78 22.90 -2.91
CA ALA A 217 -21.00 22.88 -1.47
C ALA A 217 -21.35 21.47 -0.96
N ALA A 218 -22.16 20.71 -1.69
CA ALA A 218 -22.51 19.33 -1.36
C ALA A 218 -21.33 18.35 -1.46
N SER A 219 -20.30 18.67 -2.25
CA SER A 219 -19.10 17.85 -2.39
C SER A 219 -18.08 18.05 -1.26
N LEU A 220 -18.15 19.17 -0.53
CA LEU A 220 -17.17 19.51 0.50
C LEU A 220 -17.08 18.46 1.62
N PRO A 221 -18.19 17.96 2.21
CA PRO A 221 -18.14 16.90 3.22
C PRO A 221 -17.42 15.66 2.73
N VAL A 222 -17.80 15.18 1.54
CA VAL A 222 -17.21 14.00 0.91
C VAL A 222 -15.71 14.22 0.69
N THR A 223 -15.34 15.35 0.10
CA THR A 223 -13.94 15.68 -0.23
C THR A 223 -13.08 15.75 1.04
N LEU A 224 -13.57 16.36 2.11
CA LEU A 224 -12.85 16.45 3.38
C LEU A 224 -12.59 15.07 3.99
N ILE A 225 -13.55 14.14 3.91
CA ILE A 225 -13.36 12.77 4.41
C ILE A 225 -12.31 12.04 3.57
N TRP A 226 -12.33 12.18 2.25
CA TRP A 226 -11.34 11.54 1.39
C TRP A 226 -9.94 12.13 1.57
N ILE A 227 -9.81 13.44 1.80
CA ILE A 227 -8.54 14.08 2.15
C ILE A 227 -8.06 13.57 3.51
N ALA A 228 -8.93 13.51 4.51
CA ALA A 228 -8.60 12.98 5.83
C ALA A 228 -8.16 11.51 5.74
N ALA A 229 -8.88 10.69 4.99
CA ALA A 229 -8.56 9.30 4.74
C ALA A 229 -7.22 9.12 4.02
N ALA A 230 -6.90 9.98 3.05
CA ALA A 230 -5.60 10.00 2.40
C ALA A 230 -4.48 10.38 3.38
N PHE A 231 -4.71 11.40 4.22
CA PHE A 231 -3.77 11.79 5.26
C PHE A 231 -3.54 10.67 6.28
N GLN A 232 -4.62 10.01 6.74
CA GLN A 232 -4.55 8.89 7.68
C GLN A 232 -3.84 7.67 7.06
N SER A 233 -4.14 7.38 5.79
CA SER A 233 -3.44 6.34 5.03
C SER A 233 -1.93 6.58 5.03
N ASP A 234 -1.51 7.82 4.82
CA ASP A 234 -0.08 8.14 4.60
C ASP A 234 0.72 8.21 5.89
N ASN A 235 0.12 8.77 6.93
CA ASN A 235 0.83 9.04 8.18
C ASN A 235 0.68 7.93 9.21
N PHE A 236 -0.33 7.05 9.06
CA PHE A 236 -0.65 6.04 10.06
C PHE A 236 -0.62 4.62 9.48
N GLU A 237 -1.41 4.34 8.45
CA GLU A 237 -1.60 2.95 8.00
C GLU A 237 -0.46 2.45 7.10
N LEU A 238 0.03 3.27 6.17
CA LEU A 238 1.13 2.89 5.27
C LEU A 238 2.46 2.64 5.98
N PRO A 239 2.91 3.48 6.93
CA PRO A 239 4.15 3.22 7.66
C PRO A 239 4.12 1.89 8.41
N GLU A 240 3.00 1.57 9.07
CA GLU A 240 2.79 0.28 9.74
C GLU A 240 2.85 -0.88 8.75
N LYS A 241 2.14 -0.77 7.61
CA LYS A 241 2.09 -1.82 6.58
C LYS A 241 3.44 -2.02 5.88
N PHE A 242 4.20 -0.95 5.67
CA PHE A 242 5.54 -1.03 5.09
C PHE A 242 6.56 -1.61 6.07
N ALA A 243 6.48 -1.28 7.36
CA ALA A 243 7.28 -1.95 8.38
C ALA A 243 6.98 -3.46 8.44
N GLU A 244 5.70 -3.86 8.36
CA GLU A 244 5.31 -5.28 8.26
C GLU A 244 5.89 -5.96 7.01
N LEU A 245 5.97 -5.27 5.88
CA LEU A 245 6.56 -5.80 4.65
C LEU A 245 8.08 -5.93 4.76
N ILE A 246 8.78 -4.95 5.33
CA ILE A 246 10.23 -5.01 5.57
C ILE A 246 10.57 -6.29 6.36
N ASN A 247 9.86 -6.55 7.45
CA ASN A 247 10.04 -7.77 8.26
C ASN A 247 9.80 -9.07 7.46
N GLN A 248 8.96 -9.04 6.42
CA GLN A 248 8.73 -10.21 5.54
C GLN A 248 9.85 -10.38 4.50
N TYR A 249 10.54 -9.30 4.12
CA TYR A 249 11.67 -9.34 3.20
C TYR A 249 13.01 -9.65 3.90
N GLU A 250 13.16 -9.32 5.18
CA GLU A 250 14.38 -9.57 5.95
C GLU A 250 14.90 -11.02 5.87
N PRO A 251 14.06 -12.08 5.94
CA PRO A 251 14.54 -13.45 5.81
C PRO A 251 15.16 -13.78 4.44
N ALA A 252 14.87 -12.98 3.42
CA ALA A 252 15.47 -13.11 2.09
C ALA A 252 16.78 -12.32 1.96
N LEU A 253 17.07 -11.38 2.87
CA LEU A 253 18.38 -10.77 3.03
C LEU A 253 19.31 -11.80 3.69
N PHE A 254 20.19 -12.41 2.90
CA PHE A 254 21.23 -13.31 3.39
C PHE A 254 20.72 -14.58 4.14
N PRO A 255 20.17 -15.59 3.43
CA PRO A 255 19.93 -16.88 4.06
C PRO A 255 21.26 -17.49 4.57
N PRO A 256 21.25 -18.25 5.68
CA PRO A 256 22.46 -18.79 6.29
C PRO A 256 23.30 -19.56 5.26
N ALA A 257 24.61 -19.34 5.30
CA ALA A 257 25.58 -20.14 4.56
C ALA A 257 25.45 -21.60 5.02
N GLY A 258 24.70 -22.39 4.27
CA GLY A 258 24.73 -23.85 4.33
C GLY A 258 25.98 -24.39 3.66
#